data_AF-A0A535B4A9-F1
#
_entry.id   AF-A0A535B4A9-F1
#
_cell.length_a   1.000
_cell.length_b   1.000
_cell.length_c   1.000
_cell.angle_alpha   90.00
_cell.angle_beta   90.00
_cell.angle_gamma   90.00
#
_symmetry.space_group_name_H-M   'P 1'
#
loop_
_entity.id
_entity.type
_entity.pdbx_description
1 polymer ?
#
loop_
_entity_poly.entity_id
_entity_poly.type
_entity_poly.pdbx_seq_one_letter_code
_entity_poly.pdbx_strand_id
1 'polypeptide(L)'
;MSTNMAHYPDGLSLGEARTSFFSDAKLGPEGGYRDRWVRVETKPIPFYFPNWPSRVEAARLHDLHHIVAGYETDWPGEAEIAAWEIASGCSQYYAAWILNLGAFGAGLVIAPKRLFRAFLRGRHVETNLYKSGFDESRLNDITVGMLRDQLGLDVPISSPRPADTALFALWCIPSILSWLLVPLLTAILFWLIVRWKFRTA
;
A
#
# COMPACT_ATOMS: atom_id res chain seq x y z
N MET A 1 5.32 -25.87 -6.76
CA MET A 1 4.78 -25.96 -5.38
C MET A 1 5.02 -24.61 -4.74
N SER A 2 4.05 -23.76 -4.43
CA SER A 2 2.64 -23.94 -4.10
C SER A 2 1.77 -23.09 -5.03
N THR A 3 0.66 -23.64 -5.51
CA THR A 3 -0.52 -22.84 -5.88
C THR A 3 -0.97 -22.18 -4.59
N ASN A 4 -0.61 -20.90 -4.37
CA ASN A 4 -1.23 -20.13 -3.28
C ASN A 4 -2.73 -20.12 -3.59
N MET A 5 -3.50 -20.95 -2.87
CA MET A 5 -4.92 -20.71 -2.71
C MET A 5 -5.02 -19.28 -2.21
N ALA A 6 -5.73 -18.44 -2.95
CA ALA A 6 -5.90 -17.06 -2.56
C ALA A 6 -6.43 -17.03 -1.11
N HIS A 7 -5.77 -16.28 -0.23
CA HIS A 7 -6.07 -16.23 1.21
C HIS A 7 -7.56 -15.97 1.49
N TYR A 8 -8.21 -15.22 0.58
CA TYR A 8 -9.67 -15.06 0.52
C TYR A 8 -10.26 -15.79 -0.70
N PRO A 9 -11.20 -16.75 -0.48
CA PRO A 9 -11.87 -17.49 -1.56
C PRO A 9 -12.67 -16.59 -2.51
N ASP A 10 -12.70 -16.94 -3.81
CA ASP A 10 -13.37 -16.16 -4.85
C ASP A 10 -14.88 -16.01 -4.66
N GLY A 11 -15.53 -17.01 -4.05
CA GLY A 11 -16.98 -17.00 -3.82
C GLY A 11 -17.44 -16.17 -2.62
N LEU A 12 -16.50 -15.64 -1.83
CA LEU A 12 -16.80 -14.87 -0.62
C LEU A 12 -17.17 -13.42 -1.00
N SER A 13 -18.15 -12.80 -0.32
CA SER A 13 -18.46 -11.39 -0.57
C SER A 13 -17.30 -10.48 -0.15
N LEU A 14 -17.13 -9.32 -0.77
CA LEU A 14 -16.08 -8.38 -0.35
C LEU A 14 -16.28 -7.91 1.10
N GLY A 15 -17.53 -7.80 1.56
CA GLY A 15 -17.87 -7.48 2.94
C GLY A 15 -17.32 -8.50 3.93
N GLU A 16 -17.64 -9.79 3.73
CA GLU A 16 -17.14 -10.88 4.57
C GLU A 16 -15.61 -11.01 4.49
N ALA A 17 -15.03 -10.80 3.30
CA ALA A 17 -13.59 -10.90 3.08
C ALA A 17 -12.87 -9.80 3.85
N ARG A 18 -13.43 -8.60 3.84
CA ARG A 18 -12.91 -7.45 4.58
C ARG A 18 -13.01 -7.63 6.09
N THR A 19 -14.12 -8.19 6.59
CA THR A 19 -14.22 -8.54 8.02
C THR A 19 -13.15 -9.55 8.42
N SER A 20 -12.90 -10.56 7.59
CA SER A 20 -11.85 -11.55 7.80
C SER A 20 -10.47 -10.90 7.79
N PHE A 21 -10.21 -10.03 6.80
CA PHE A 21 -8.97 -9.25 6.67
C PHE A 21 -8.70 -8.39 7.90
N PHE A 22 -9.70 -7.72 8.45
CA PHE A 22 -9.51 -6.94 9.68
C PHE A 22 -9.16 -7.80 10.90
N SER A 23 -9.70 -9.01 10.97
CA SER A 23 -9.36 -9.97 12.01
C SER A 23 -7.90 -10.43 11.89
N ASP A 24 -7.50 -10.83 10.68
CA ASP A 24 -6.16 -11.33 10.37
C ASP A 24 -5.09 -10.25 10.59
N ALA A 25 -5.37 -9.02 10.14
CA ALA A 25 -4.51 -7.85 10.30
C ALA A 25 -4.60 -7.20 11.68
N LYS A 26 -5.48 -7.69 12.58
CA LYS A 26 -5.71 -7.16 13.94
C LYS A 26 -6.08 -5.67 13.97
N LEU A 27 -6.86 -5.23 12.99
CA LEU A 27 -7.29 -3.83 12.80
C LEU A 27 -8.58 -3.48 13.56
N GLY A 28 -9.15 -4.43 14.32
CA GLY A 28 -10.43 -4.29 14.99
C GLY A 28 -11.63 -4.43 14.04
N PRO A 29 -12.88 -4.49 14.55
CA PRO A 29 -14.05 -4.88 13.76
C PRO A 29 -14.41 -3.93 12.61
N GLU A 30 -13.98 -2.67 12.69
CA GLU A 30 -14.28 -1.60 11.72
C GLU A 30 -13.04 -1.13 10.94
N GLY A 31 -11.92 -1.89 11.02
CA GLY A 31 -10.66 -1.57 10.34
C GLY A 31 -9.97 -0.28 10.80
N GLY A 32 -10.40 0.28 11.94
CA GLY A 32 -9.91 1.56 12.46
C GLY A 32 -10.34 2.79 11.64
N TYR A 33 -11.28 2.65 10.70
CA TYR A 33 -11.69 3.77 9.81
C TYR A 33 -12.35 4.94 10.54
N ARG A 34 -12.94 4.68 11.71
CA ARG A 34 -13.59 5.70 12.56
C ARG A 34 -12.67 6.25 13.64
N ASP A 35 -11.45 5.71 13.75
CA ASP A 35 -10.51 6.15 14.77
C ASP A 35 -9.96 7.52 14.42
N ARG A 36 -9.74 8.36 15.43
CA ARG A 36 -9.15 9.70 15.24
C ARG A 36 -7.67 9.65 14.87
N TRP A 37 -6.98 8.59 15.28
CA TRP A 37 -5.55 8.41 15.10
C TRP A 37 -5.30 7.04 14.50
N VAL A 38 -4.51 7.00 13.43
CA VAL A 38 -4.00 5.74 12.88
C VAL A 38 -2.74 5.37 13.64
N ARG A 39 -2.68 4.13 14.10
CA ARG A 39 -1.46 3.52 14.62
C ARG A 39 -0.81 2.72 13.50
N VAL A 40 0.37 3.12 13.05
CA VAL A 40 1.18 2.29 12.15
C VAL A 40 2.12 1.47 13.03
N GLU A 41 1.99 0.15 13.00
CA GLU A 41 2.86 -0.77 13.74
C GLU A 41 4.23 -0.94 13.06
N THR A 42 4.99 0.16 12.94
CA THR A 42 6.41 0.06 12.59
C THR A 42 7.21 -0.31 13.84
N LYS A 43 7.54 -1.58 14.05
CA LYS A 43 8.47 -1.95 15.13
C LYS A 43 9.86 -1.34 14.86
N PRO A 44 10.55 -0.70 15.83
CA PRO A 44 10.31 -0.72 17.28
C PRO A 44 9.50 0.45 17.86
N ILE A 45 9.13 1.48 17.10
CA ILE A 45 8.41 2.66 17.60
C ILE A 45 7.11 2.82 16.82
N PRO A 46 5.93 2.63 17.46
CA PRO A 46 4.66 2.88 16.79
C PRO A 46 4.52 4.37 16.48
N PHE A 47 4.25 4.70 15.22
CA PHE A 47 3.91 6.07 14.83
C PHE A 47 2.40 6.25 14.83
N TYR A 48 1.96 7.40 15.34
CA TYR A 48 0.57 7.82 15.34
C TYR A 48 0.43 9.10 14.53
N PHE A 49 -0.56 9.15 13.65
CA PHE A 49 -0.94 10.37 12.96
C PHE A 49 -2.46 10.46 12.81
N PRO A 50 -3.02 11.67 12.60
CA PRO A 50 -4.47 11.82 12.53
C PRO A 50 -5.06 11.09 11.31
N ASN A 51 -6.22 10.45 11.50
CA ASN A 51 -6.91 9.72 10.44
C ASN A 51 -7.77 10.67 9.59
N TRP A 52 -7.14 11.37 8.67
CA TRP A 52 -7.82 12.33 7.80
C TRP A 52 -8.82 11.63 6.85
N PRO A 53 -9.97 12.26 6.52
CA PRO A 53 -10.97 11.64 5.64
C PRO A 53 -10.41 11.14 4.31
N SER A 54 -9.53 11.91 3.66
CA SER A 54 -8.88 11.52 2.41
C SER A 54 -7.97 10.29 2.53
N ARG A 55 -7.36 10.08 3.71
CA ARG A 55 -6.60 8.85 4.00
C ARG A 55 -7.53 7.67 4.21
N VAL A 56 -8.65 7.86 4.92
CA VAL A 56 -9.65 6.80 5.14
C VAL A 56 -10.21 6.31 3.80
N GLU A 57 -10.52 7.22 2.89
CA GLU A 57 -10.95 6.88 1.53
C GLU A 57 -9.91 6.02 0.79
N ALA A 58 -8.63 6.41 0.85
CA ALA A 58 -7.55 5.63 0.25
C ALA A 58 -7.36 4.27 0.92
N ALA A 59 -7.50 4.20 2.26
CA ALA A 59 -7.34 2.99 3.05
C ALA A 59 -8.41 1.94 2.75
N ARG A 60 -9.66 2.36 2.56
CA ARG A 60 -10.75 1.46 2.16
C ARG A 60 -10.45 0.73 0.86
N LEU A 61 -9.92 1.44 -0.13
CA LEU A 61 -9.56 0.87 -1.43
C LEU A 61 -8.31 -0.01 -1.32
N HIS A 62 -7.32 0.44 -0.54
CA HIS A 62 -6.09 -0.28 -0.26
C HIS A 62 -6.34 -1.66 0.39
N ASP A 63 -7.22 -1.71 1.41
CA ASP A 63 -7.58 -2.96 2.08
C ASP A 63 -8.29 -3.92 1.11
N LEU A 64 -9.16 -3.41 0.23
CA LEU A 64 -9.74 -4.22 -0.85
C LEU A 64 -8.68 -4.73 -1.82
N HIS A 65 -7.65 -3.92 -2.15
CA HIS A 65 -6.55 -4.37 -2.98
C HIS A 65 -5.74 -5.49 -2.32
N HIS A 66 -5.48 -5.44 -1.01
CA HIS A 66 -4.86 -6.55 -0.28
C HIS A 66 -5.67 -7.84 -0.46
N ILE A 67 -6.99 -7.77 -0.27
CA ILE A 67 -7.89 -8.93 -0.35
C ILE A 67 -7.83 -9.59 -1.74
N VAL A 68 -7.93 -8.79 -2.80
CA VAL A 68 -7.95 -9.33 -4.16
C VAL A 68 -6.56 -9.69 -4.69
N ALA A 69 -5.52 -8.95 -4.33
CA ALA A 69 -4.16 -9.24 -4.74
C ALA A 69 -3.54 -10.39 -3.93
N GLY A 70 -4.02 -10.65 -2.72
CA GLY A 70 -3.51 -11.69 -1.82
C GLY A 70 -2.14 -11.36 -1.23
N TYR A 71 -1.83 -10.07 -1.06
CA TYR A 71 -0.64 -9.63 -0.32
C TYR A 71 -0.99 -9.48 1.16
N GLU A 72 -0.10 -9.98 2.02
CA GLU A 72 -0.23 -9.89 3.48
C GLU A 72 -0.06 -8.45 3.99
N THR A 73 -0.35 -8.22 5.27
CA THR A 73 -0.13 -6.94 5.96
C THR A 73 1.17 -6.91 6.78
N ASP A 74 2.08 -7.86 6.50
CA ASP A 74 3.44 -7.83 7.03
C ASP A 74 4.35 -6.91 6.20
N TRP A 75 5.55 -6.60 6.69
CA TRP A 75 6.46 -5.68 6.00
C TRP A 75 6.72 -6.05 4.52
N PRO A 76 6.99 -7.32 4.16
CA PRO A 76 7.05 -7.73 2.76
C PRO A 76 5.74 -7.56 1.98
N GLY A 77 4.57 -7.87 2.56
CA GLY A 77 3.28 -7.75 1.90
C GLY A 77 2.87 -6.29 1.65
N GLU A 78 3.11 -5.41 2.62
CA GLU A 78 2.98 -3.94 2.48
C GLU A 78 3.90 -3.40 1.38
N ALA A 79 5.11 -3.95 1.25
CA ALA A 79 6.00 -3.61 0.15
C ALA A 79 5.44 -4.10 -1.21
N GLU A 80 4.91 -5.33 -1.27
CA GLU A 80 4.31 -5.88 -2.49
C GLU A 80 3.10 -5.07 -2.96
N ILE A 81 2.15 -4.77 -2.07
CA ILE A 81 0.97 -3.97 -2.43
C ILE A 81 1.38 -2.57 -2.88
N ALA A 82 2.33 -1.93 -2.20
CA ALA A 82 2.81 -0.60 -2.56
C ALA A 82 3.42 -0.57 -3.96
N ALA A 83 4.21 -1.59 -4.32
CA ALA A 83 4.73 -1.74 -5.68
C ALA A 83 3.63 -1.98 -6.71
N TRP A 84 2.64 -2.81 -6.39
CA TRP A 84 1.52 -3.07 -7.29
C TRP A 84 0.67 -1.81 -7.52
N GLU A 85 0.38 -1.04 -6.47
CA GLU A 85 -0.41 0.20 -6.52
C GLU A 85 0.35 1.34 -7.21
N ILE A 86 1.66 1.48 -7.01
CA ILE A 86 2.50 2.44 -7.76
C ILE A 86 2.51 2.09 -9.25
N ALA A 87 2.68 0.82 -9.59
CA ALA A 87 2.77 0.36 -10.97
C ALA A 87 1.47 0.47 -11.76
N SER A 88 0.33 0.25 -11.08
CA SER A 88 -1.03 0.38 -11.62
C SER A 88 -1.58 1.81 -11.52
N GLY A 89 -1.02 2.62 -10.61
CA GLY A 89 -1.22 4.06 -10.41
C GLY A 89 -2.15 4.39 -9.24
N CYS A 90 -1.77 5.34 -8.36
CA CYS A 90 -2.59 5.73 -7.20
C CYS A 90 -3.60 6.87 -7.47
N SER A 91 -3.69 7.34 -8.72
CA SER A 91 -4.65 8.39 -9.14
C SER A 91 -4.58 9.65 -8.25
N GLN A 92 -5.72 10.21 -7.87
CA GLN A 92 -5.90 11.40 -7.01
C GLN A 92 -5.64 11.15 -5.50
N TYR A 93 -5.38 9.91 -5.09
CA TYR A 93 -5.21 9.56 -3.68
C TYR A 93 -3.79 9.86 -3.20
N TYR A 94 -3.50 11.12 -2.88
CA TYR A 94 -2.17 11.55 -2.41
C TYR A 94 -1.66 10.79 -1.18
N ALA A 95 -2.57 10.39 -0.28
CA ALA A 95 -2.21 9.57 0.87
C ALA A 95 -1.63 8.20 0.45
N ALA A 96 -2.21 7.57 -0.59
CA ALA A 96 -1.69 6.32 -1.15
C ALA A 96 -0.31 6.53 -1.77
N TRP A 97 -0.08 7.62 -2.52
CA TRP A 97 1.24 7.92 -3.07
C TRP A 97 2.32 8.03 -1.98
N ILE A 98 2.05 8.78 -0.91
CA ILE A 98 3.02 9.00 0.18
C ILE A 98 3.34 7.68 0.90
N LEU A 99 2.31 6.92 1.29
CA LEU A 99 2.47 5.66 2.02
C LEU A 99 3.15 4.60 1.15
N ASN A 100 2.76 4.48 -0.11
CA ASN A 100 3.34 3.51 -1.04
C ASN A 100 4.79 3.83 -1.37
N LEU A 101 5.18 5.10 -1.53
CA LEU A 101 6.60 5.44 -1.75
C LEU A 101 7.47 5.03 -0.56
N GLY A 102 6.96 5.20 0.66
CA GLY A 102 7.59 4.74 1.89
C GLY A 102 7.74 3.21 1.92
N ALA A 103 6.64 2.48 1.77
CA ALA A 103 6.63 1.01 1.80
C ALA A 103 7.45 0.39 0.65
N PHE A 104 7.40 0.98 -0.55
CA PHE A 104 8.24 0.58 -1.69
C PHE A 104 9.73 0.72 -1.36
N GLY A 105 10.12 1.86 -0.77
CA GLY A 105 11.50 2.10 -0.34
C GLY A 105 11.98 1.09 0.71
N ALA A 106 11.14 0.75 1.70
CA ALA A 106 11.44 -0.32 2.66
C ALA A 106 11.57 -1.69 1.96
N GLY A 107 10.69 -1.96 1.00
CA GLY A 107 10.69 -3.18 0.20
C GLY A 107 11.97 -3.45 -0.58
N LEU A 108 12.69 -2.39 -1.00
CA LEU A 108 13.98 -2.52 -1.69
C LEU A 108 15.04 -3.22 -0.83
N VAL A 109 14.92 -3.11 0.50
CA VAL A 109 15.81 -3.76 1.46
C VAL A 109 15.22 -5.05 2.00
N ILE A 110 13.93 -5.04 2.37
CA ILE A 110 13.28 -6.14 3.08
C ILE A 110 12.97 -7.32 2.14
N ALA A 111 12.44 -7.04 0.95
CA ALA A 111 11.93 -8.08 0.05
C ALA A 111 12.05 -7.71 -1.45
N PRO A 112 13.26 -7.38 -1.96
CA PRO A 112 13.43 -6.77 -3.29
C PRO A 112 12.89 -7.62 -4.44
N LYS A 113 13.03 -8.96 -4.36
CA LYS A 113 12.51 -9.88 -5.39
C LYS A 113 10.98 -9.93 -5.41
N ARG A 114 10.35 -9.88 -4.24
CA ARG A 114 8.89 -9.85 -4.06
C ARG A 114 8.32 -8.52 -4.54
N LEU A 115 8.94 -7.42 -4.10
CA LEU A 115 8.65 -6.05 -4.55
C LEU A 115 8.66 -5.94 -6.08
N PHE A 116 9.73 -6.40 -6.75
CA PHE A 116 9.82 -6.35 -8.21
C PHE A 116 8.73 -7.17 -8.90
N ARG A 117 8.43 -8.38 -8.41
CA ARG A 117 7.35 -9.22 -8.97
C ARG A 117 5.98 -8.55 -8.81
N ALA A 118 5.71 -7.92 -7.67
CA ALA A 118 4.47 -7.22 -7.43
C ALA A 118 4.34 -5.97 -8.31
N PHE A 119 5.45 -5.23 -8.52
CA PHE A 119 5.52 -4.13 -9.48
C PHE A 119 5.17 -4.61 -10.90
N LEU A 120 5.78 -5.72 -11.34
CA LEU A 120 5.47 -6.30 -12.66
C LEU A 120 4.00 -6.68 -12.79
N ARG A 121 3.42 -7.32 -11.77
CA ARG A 121 1.99 -7.63 -11.74
C ARG A 121 1.16 -6.35 -11.88
N GLY A 122 1.51 -5.29 -11.16
CA GLY A 122 0.82 -4.00 -11.22
C GLY A 122 0.99 -3.26 -12.56
N ARG A 123 2.09 -3.51 -13.28
CA ARG A 123 2.30 -2.98 -14.63
C ARG A 123 1.40 -3.64 -15.68
N HIS A 124 0.96 -4.87 -15.43
CA HIS A 124 0.24 -5.70 -16.39
C HIS A 124 -1.27 -5.79 -16.09
N VAL A 125 -1.74 -5.22 -14.98
CA VAL A 125 -3.19 -4.99 -14.80
C VAL A 125 -3.65 -3.77 -15.60
N GLU A 126 -4.88 -3.83 -16.11
CA GLU A 126 -5.46 -2.71 -16.87
C GLU A 126 -5.81 -1.52 -15.96
N THR A 127 -6.31 -1.82 -14.75
CA THR A 127 -6.79 -0.82 -13.81
C THR A 127 -6.69 -1.28 -12.34
N ASN A 128 -6.99 -0.37 -11.43
CA ASN A 128 -7.16 -0.61 -9.99
C ASN A 128 -8.30 0.27 -9.45
N LEU A 129 -8.67 0.08 -8.17
CA LEU A 129 -9.78 0.82 -7.57
C LEU A 129 -9.48 2.30 -7.36
N TYR A 130 -8.21 2.74 -7.36
CA TYR A 130 -7.89 4.17 -7.26
C TYR A 130 -8.32 4.95 -8.52
N LYS A 131 -8.45 4.29 -9.67
CA LYS A 131 -8.93 4.92 -10.90
C LYS A 131 -10.45 4.94 -10.98
N SER A 132 -11.11 3.83 -10.66
CA SER A 132 -12.57 3.68 -10.80
C SER A 132 -13.36 4.12 -9.57
N GLY A 133 -12.71 4.20 -8.40
CA GLY A 133 -13.39 4.19 -7.12
C GLY A 133 -14.08 2.85 -6.84
N PHE A 134 -14.73 2.76 -5.68
CA PHE A 134 -15.58 1.65 -5.31
C PHE A 134 -16.72 2.14 -4.41
N ASP A 135 -17.95 1.71 -4.70
CA ASP A 135 -19.12 2.02 -3.88
C ASP A 135 -19.26 0.97 -2.76
N GLU A 136 -19.02 1.38 -1.51
CA GLU A 136 -19.07 0.47 -0.35
C GLU A 136 -20.44 -0.16 -0.11
N SER A 137 -21.54 0.42 -0.62
CA SER A 137 -22.87 -0.20 -0.49
C SER A 137 -22.95 -1.56 -1.19
N ARG A 138 -22.06 -1.80 -2.18
CA ARG A 138 -22.01 -3.03 -2.99
C ARG A 138 -21.10 -4.12 -2.42
N LEU A 139 -20.51 -3.92 -1.23
CA LEU A 139 -19.58 -4.90 -0.63
C LEU A 139 -20.17 -6.29 -0.47
N ASN A 140 -21.47 -6.39 -0.24
CA ASN A 140 -22.15 -7.68 -0.07
C ASN A 140 -22.70 -8.25 -1.39
N ASP A 141 -22.71 -7.45 -2.46
CA ASP A 141 -23.23 -7.83 -3.78
C ASP A 141 -22.15 -8.33 -4.74
N ILE A 142 -20.88 -8.00 -4.45
CA ILE A 142 -19.72 -8.35 -5.27
C ILE A 142 -18.87 -9.36 -4.49
N THR A 143 -18.44 -10.42 -5.16
CA THR A 143 -17.52 -11.39 -4.59
C THR A 143 -16.07 -11.02 -4.86
N VAL A 144 -15.15 -11.61 -4.10
CA VAL A 144 -13.70 -11.44 -4.28
C VAL A 144 -13.28 -11.81 -5.71
N GLY A 145 -13.78 -12.93 -6.25
CA GLY A 145 -13.48 -13.39 -7.60
C GLY A 145 -13.96 -12.41 -8.67
N MET A 146 -15.18 -11.89 -8.54
CA MET A 146 -15.70 -10.88 -9.47
C MET A 146 -14.83 -9.62 -9.51
N LEU A 147 -14.29 -9.19 -8.36
CA LEU A 147 -13.39 -8.03 -8.33
C LEU A 147 -12.00 -8.38 -8.89
N ARG A 148 -11.48 -9.60 -8.68
CA ARG A 148 -10.25 -10.07 -9.32
C ARG A 148 -10.37 -10.06 -10.85
N ASP A 149 -11.48 -10.58 -11.37
CA ASP A 149 -11.80 -10.55 -12.79
C ASP A 149 -11.87 -9.11 -13.32
N GLN A 150 -12.58 -8.21 -12.62
CA GLN A 150 -12.70 -6.80 -13.00
C GLN A 150 -11.36 -6.06 -13.05
N LEU A 151 -10.42 -6.42 -12.18
CA LEU A 151 -9.09 -5.82 -12.14
C LEU A 151 -8.08 -6.56 -13.03
N GLY A 152 -8.48 -7.67 -13.66
CA GLY A 152 -7.61 -8.51 -14.50
C GLY A 152 -6.50 -9.21 -13.71
N LEU A 153 -6.76 -9.59 -12.46
CA LEU A 153 -5.76 -10.17 -11.56
C LEU A 153 -5.47 -11.66 -11.80
N ASP A 154 -6.33 -12.33 -12.57
CA ASP A 154 -6.22 -13.75 -12.93
C ASP A 154 -5.33 -13.99 -14.17
N VAL A 155 -4.86 -12.91 -14.80
CA VAL A 155 -3.94 -12.99 -15.93
C VAL A 155 -2.54 -13.36 -15.42
N PRO A 156 -1.91 -14.42 -15.95
CA PRO A 156 -0.54 -14.77 -15.58
C PRO A 156 0.42 -13.62 -15.86
N ILE A 157 1.31 -13.35 -14.90
CA ILE A 157 2.35 -12.32 -15.05
C ILE A 157 3.23 -12.71 -16.25
N SER A 158 3.25 -11.85 -17.27
CA SER A 158 4.11 -12.04 -18.43
C SER A 158 5.58 -11.83 -18.06
N SER A 159 6.49 -12.36 -18.88
CA SER A 159 7.93 -12.13 -18.67
C SER A 159 8.24 -10.62 -18.64
N PRO A 160 9.15 -10.17 -17.76
CA PRO A 160 9.47 -8.75 -17.62
C PRO A 160 9.95 -8.17 -18.94
N ARG A 161 9.38 -7.03 -19.36
CA ARG A 161 9.89 -6.27 -20.51
C ARG A 161 11.03 -5.36 -20.04
N PRO A 162 11.99 -4.97 -20.91
CA PRO A 162 13.01 -3.98 -20.54
C PRO A 162 12.41 -2.67 -20.01
N ALA A 163 11.27 -2.25 -20.57
CA ALA A 163 10.52 -1.09 -20.11
C ALA A 163 10.03 -1.23 -18.65
N ASP A 164 9.63 -2.42 -18.22
CA ASP A 164 9.20 -2.65 -16.84
C ASP A 164 10.35 -2.51 -15.86
N THR A 165 11.55 -2.98 -16.25
CA THR A 165 12.77 -2.83 -15.45
C THR A 165 13.20 -1.36 -15.36
N ALA A 166 13.14 -0.63 -16.47
CA ALA A 166 13.45 0.79 -16.50
C ALA A 166 12.48 1.62 -15.64
N LEU A 167 11.17 1.33 -15.71
CA LEU A 167 10.17 1.98 -14.88
C LEU A 167 10.33 1.65 -13.39
N PHE A 168 10.66 0.40 -13.07
CA PHE A 168 10.97 0.03 -11.68
C PHE A 168 12.17 0.81 -11.15
N ALA A 169 13.26 0.88 -11.92
CA ALA A 169 14.44 1.66 -11.56
C ALA A 169 14.13 3.16 -11.41
N LEU A 170 13.27 3.71 -12.28
CA LEU A 170 12.80 5.09 -12.18
C LEU A 170 12.04 5.33 -10.86
N TRP A 171 11.16 4.41 -10.46
CA TRP A 171 10.40 4.51 -9.20
C TRP A 171 11.24 4.31 -7.95
N CYS A 172 12.41 3.65 -8.04
CA CYS A 172 13.35 3.60 -6.93
C CYS A 172 13.81 5.01 -6.52
N ILE A 173 13.93 5.96 -7.45
CA ILE A 173 14.43 7.31 -7.17
C ILE A 173 13.53 8.09 -6.20
N PRO A 174 12.24 8.35 -6.49
CA PRO A 174 11.37 9.07 -5.58
C PRO A 174 11.17 8.31 -4.25
N SER A 175 11.16 6.98 -4.27
CA SER A 175 11.11 6.18 -3.04
C SER A 175 12.35 6.37 -2.16
N ILE A 176 13.56 6.36 -2.73
CA ILE A 176 14.77 6.63 -1.94
C ILE A 176 14.75 8.07 -1.43
N LEU A 177 14.37 9.04 -2.27
CA LEU A 177 14.28 10.44 -1.87
C LEU A 177 13.27 10.67 -0.73
N SER A 178 12.13 9.98 -0.71
CA SER A 178 11.15 10.12 0.38
C SER A 178 11.73 9.68 1.73
N TRP A 179 12.60 8.66 1.74
CA TRP A 179 13.31 8.22 2.94
C TRP A 179 14.43 9.16 3.37
N LEU A 180 15.03 9.93 2.45
CA LEU A 180 16.07 10.92 2.77
C LEU A 180 15.51 12.26 3.26
N LEU A 181 14.29 12.61 2.83
CA LEU A 181 13.67 13.89 3.16
C LEU A 181 13.39 14.04 4.67
N VAL A 182 12.90 12.99 5.33
CA VAL A 182 12.56 13.04 6.76
C VAL A 182 13.82 13.27 7.63
N PRO A 183 14.90 12.47 7.52
CA PRO A 183 16.16 12.75 8.21
C PRO A 183 16.71 14.15 7.92
N LEU A 184 16.66 14.60 6.66
CA LEU A 184 17.14 15.94 6.28
C LEU A 184 16.37 17.06 6.99
N LEU A 185 15.03 17.00 6.97
CA LEU A 185 14.19 18.00 7.65
C LEU A 185 14.40 17.98 9.17
N THR A 186 14.57 16.80 9.77
CA THR A 186 14.89 16.70 11.20
C THR A 186 16.25 17.32 11.54
N ALA A 187 17.27 17.12 10.69
CA ALA A 187 18.58 17.72 10.86
C ALA A 187 18.54 19.25 10.71
N ILE A 188 17.77 19.78 9.74
CA ILE A 188 17.56 21.22 9.56
C ILE A 188 16.87 21.80 10.80
N LEU A 189 15.79 21.17 11.28
CA LEU A 189 15.07 21.64 12.46
C LEU A 189 15.98 21.64 13.70
N PHE A 190 16.76 20.57 13.90
CA PHE A 190 17.73 20.49 14.98
C PHE A 190 18.77 21.63 14.88
N TRP A 191 19.33 21.85 13.69
CA TRP A 191 20.27 22.94 13.46
C TRP A 191 19.66 24.31 13.73
N LEU A 192 18.41 24.56 13.35
CA LEU A 192 17.69 25.80 13.64
C LEU A 192 17.50 26.01 15.16
N ILE A 193 17.12 24.96 15.89
CA ILE A 193 16.97 24.99 17.36
C ILE A 193 18.31 25.32 18.03
N VAL A 194 19.37 24.64 17.62
CA VAL A 194 20.73 24.86 18.13
C VAL A 194 21.20 26.29 17.84
N ARG A 195 21.05 26.74 16.59
CA ARG A 195 21.43 28.09 16.15
C ARG A 195 20.64 29.17 16.89
N TRP A 196 19.35 28.96 17.15
CA TRP A 196 18.54 29.89 17.92
C TRP A 196 19.04 30.00 19.36
N LYS A 197 19.31 28.88 20.04
CA LYS A 197 19.86 28.87 21.41
C LYS A 197 21.20 29.60 21.52
N PHE A 198 22.07 29.47 20.52
CA PHE A 198 23.38 30.14 20.51
C PHE A 198 23.33 31.61 20.03
N ARG A 199 22.18 32.10 19.54
CA ARG A 199 21.98 33.52 19.20
C ARG A 199 21.39 34.33 20.36
N THR A 200 20.78 33.66 21.34
CA THR A 200 20.14 34.27 22.52
C THR A 200 20.95 34.13 23.80
N ALA A 201 22.12 33.49 23.73
CA ALA A 201 23.14 33.43 24.79
C ALA A 201 24.28 34.42 24.45
#